data_AF-A0A7X7LNV9-F1
#
_entry.id   AF-A0A7X7LNV9-F1
#
_cell.length_a   1.000
_cell.length_b   1.000
_cell.length_c   1.000
_cell.angle_alpha   90.00
_cell.angle_beta   90.00
_cell.angle_gamma   90.00
#
_symmetry.space_group_name_H-M   'P 1'
#
loop_
_entity.id
_entity.type
_entity.pdbx_description
1 polymer ?
#
loop_
_entity_poly.entity_id
_entity_poly.type
_entity_poly.pdbx_seq_one_letter_code
_entity_poly.pdbx_strand_id
1 'polypeptide(L)'
;MGLRKLGLVLGGGGLKGLAHIGVLQVLMENRIPVTSISATSSGSIIAALYAAGMSPYEMERTILKIKPQDYLDYNIGGLLKYGLGLLIPANKSVVNGLIKGKKLLNLMADLTSNKTLDEVEIPLAIVACDINTGEEVIFSNIIPGADNQVIFIRGALLSEAVRSSTAIPGIFVPYLFQGMQLVDGGIKAIVPVSIQFSLGAEYIMAVNLGRERYQESVAGIPQIISRTVEILVYETSDTAETLYADLSINPFLPEVRLDEIEKAALIIRAGRRAMLSQLSRLQRGLRQRQ
;
A
#
# COMPACT_ATOMS: atom_id res chain seq x y z
N MET A 1 -30.89 -7.82 -13.22
CA MET A 1 -29.63 -7.27 -13.75
C MET A 1 -28.56 -7.49 -12.70
N GLY A 2 -27.43 -8.14 -13.05
CA GLY A 2 -26.31 -8.33 -12.12
C GLY A 2 -25.54 -7.02 -11.88
N LEU A 3 -24.93 -6.87 -10.70
CA LEU A 3 -24.05 -5.74 -10.40
C LEU A 3 -22.77 -5.83 -11.25
N ARG A 4 -22.18 -4.68 -11.61
CA ARG A 4 -20.82 -4.62 -12.17
C ARG A 4 -19.81 -5.20 -11.19
N LYS A 5 -18.78 -5.85 -11.72
CA LYS A 5 -17.63 -6.35 -10.94
C LYS A 5 -16.82 -5.17 -10.36
N LEU A 6 -16.85 -5.02 -9.03
CA LEU A 6 -16.14 -3.95 -8.33
C LEU A 6 -14.67 -4.29 -8.14
N GLY A 7 -13.79 -3.58 -8.84
CA GLY A 7 -12.36 -3.54 -8.56
C GLY A 7 -12.04 -2.49 -7.50
N LEU A 8 -11.36 -2.89 -6.44
CA LEU A 8 -10.99 -2.02 -5.33
C LEU A 8 -9.49 -1.69 -5.36
N VAL A 9 -9.17 -0.40 -5.39
CA VAL A 9 -7.79 0.09 -5.40
C VAL A 9 -7.48 0.69 -4.03
N LEU A 10 -6.49 0.13 -3.35
CA LEU A 10 -6.06 0.55 -2.01
C LEU A 10 -4.75 1.32 -2.11
N GLY A 11 -4.83 2.64 -2.04
CA GLY A 11 -3.66 3.51 -2.16
C GLY A 11 -2.69 3.42 -0.97
N GLY A 12 -1.45 3.82 -1.20
CA GLY A 12 -0.44 3.97 -0.16
C GLY A 12 -0.63 5.24 0.68
N GLY A 13 -0.11 5.23 1.92
CA GLY A 13 -0.19 6.36 2.84
C GLY A 13 0.37 6.10 4.25
N GLY A 14 1.27 5.13 4.41
CA GLY A 14 1.79 4.75 5.73
C GLY A 14 0.68 4.34 6.70
N LEU A 15 0.68 4.89 7.93
CA LEU A 15 -0.34 4.52 8.93
C LEU A 15 -1.76 4.98 8.56
N LYS A 16 -1.90 5.96 7.65
CA LYS A 16 -3.20 6.36 7.06
C LYS A 16 -3.90 5.18 6.36
N GLY A 17 -3.13 4.15 5.94
CA GLY A 17 -3.62 2.90 5.35
C GLY A 17 -4.70 2.17 6.14
N LEU A 18 -4.75 2.36 7.46
CA LEU A 18 -5.79 1.77 8.30
C LEU A 18 -7.20 2.26 7.94
N ALA A 19 -7.35 3.37 7.23
CA ALA A 19 -8.63 3.87 6.75
C ALA A 19 -9.32 2.88 5.79
N HIS A 20 -8.53 2.09 5.05
CA HIS A 20 -9.04 1.05 4.15
C HIS A 20 -9.88 0.00 4.88
N ILE A 21 -9.55 -0.31 6.14
CA ILE A 21 -10.34 -1.23 6.97
C ILE A 21 -11.77 -0.69 7.12
N GLY A 22 -11.90 0.60 7.44
CA GLY A 22 -13.21 1.25 7.58
C GLY A 22 -14.01 1.28 6.28
N VAL A 23 -13.34 1.44 5.13
CA VAL A 23 -13.97 1.32 3.80
C VAL A 23 -14.52 -0.09 3.60
N LEU A 24 -13.69 -1.12 3.82
CA LEU A 24 -14.07 -2.52 3.67
C LEU A 24 -15.21 -2.93 4.61
N GLN A 25 -15.25 -2.42 5.85
CA GLN A 25 -16.37 -2.65 6.77
C GLN A 25 -17.71 -2.20 6.18
N VAL A 26 -17.75 -1.01 5.55
CA VAL A 26 -18.97 -0.47 4.93
C VAL A 26 -19.38 -1.31 3.71
N LEU A 27 -18.42 -1.73 2.88
CA LEU A 27 -18.70 -2.61 1.74
C LEU A 27 -19.29 -3.95 2.21
N MET A 28 -18.69 -4.55 3.25
CA MET A 28 -19.12 -5.82 3.83
C MET A 28 -20.55 -5.74 4.38
N GLU A 29 -20.86 -4.72 5.19
CA GLU A 29 -22.20 -4.52 5.78
C GLU A 29 -23.29 -4.33 4.72
N ASN A 30 -22.94 -3.71 3.60
CA ASN A 30 -23.85 -3.46 2.50
C ASN A 30 -23.85 -4.59 1.45
N ARG A 31 -23.16 -5.69 1.73
CA ARG A 31 -23.06 -6.88 0.86
C ARG A 31 -22.61 -6.52 -0.55
N ILE A 32 -21.66 -5.59 -0.66
CA ILE A 32 -21.05 -5.20 -1.93
C ILE A 32 -19.78 -6.03 -2.11
N PRO A 33 -19.78 -7.05 -3.00
CA PRO A 33 -18.61 -7.91 -3.19
C PRO A 33 -17.50 -7.14 -3.91
N VAL A 34 -16.29 -7.21 -3.35
CA VAL A 34 -15.06 -6.80 -4.04
C VAL A 34 -14.60 -7.99 -4.89
N THR A 35 -14.42 -7.78 -6.19
CA THR A 35 -14.09 -8.86 -7.14
C THR A 35 -12.62 -8.90 -7.51
N SER A 36 -11.88 -7.82 -7.28
CA SER A 36 -10.44 -7.72 -7.51
C SER A 36 -9.85 -6.61 -6.65
N ILE A 37 -8.57 -6.73 -6.28
CA ILE A 37 -7.86 -5.75 -5.47
C ILE A 37 -6.51 -5.42 -6.10
N SER A 38 -6.19 -4.13 -6.14
CA SER A 38 -4.85 -3.64 -6.44
C SER A 38 -4.41 -2.71 -5.34
N ALA A 39 -3.14 -2.77 -4.96
CA ALA A 39 -2.69 -2.08 -3.76
C ALA A 39 -1.21 -1.73 -3.76
N THR A 40 -0.89 -0.65 -3.05
CA THR A 40 0.48 -0.15 -2.90
C THR A 40 0.76 0.22 -1.44
N SER A 41 1.98 -0.05 -0.97
CA SER A 41 2.45 0.34 0.36
C SER A 41 1.52 -0.14 1.46
N SER A 42 1.04 0.75 2.33
CA SER A 42 0.06 0.43 3.37
C SER A 42 -1.24 -0.20 2.85
N GLY A 43 -1.65 0.09 1.60
CA GLY A 43 -2.76 -0.59 0.96
C GLY A 43 -2.49 -2.09 0.79
N SER A 44 -1.24 -2.47 0.48
CA SER A 44 -0.85 -3.87 0.28
C SER A 44 -1.03 -4.71 1.55
N ILE A 45 -0.78 -4.13 2.73
CA ILE A 45 -1.02 -4.77 4.03
C ILE A 45 -2.49 -5.18 4.13
N ILE A 46 -3.40 -4.23 3.89
CA ILE A 46 -4.84 -4.46 4.02
C ILE A 46 -5.33 -5.42 2.93
N ALA A 47 -4.83 -5.28 1.70
CA ALA A 47 -5.15 -6.16 0.59
C ALA A 47 -4.74 -7.61 0.87
N ALA A 48 -3.52 -7.83 1.39
CA ALA A 48 -3.01 -9.15 1.72
C ALA A 48 -3.81 -9.80 2.86
N LEU A 49 -4.14 -9.06 3.92
CA LEU A 49 -4.99 -9.58 5.00
C LEU A 49 -6.38 -9.96 4.49
N TYR A 50 -6.97 -9.11 3.63
CA TYR A 50 -8.30 -9.36 3.06
C TYR A 50 -8.27 -10.60 2.16
N ALA A 51 -7.30 -10.69 1.26
CA ALA A 51 -7.12 -11.82 0.35
C ALA A 51 -6.79 -13.13 1.08
N ALA A 52 -6.10 -13.05 2.24
CA ALA A 52 -5.86 -14.20 3.10
C ALA A 52 -7.14 -14.72 3.80
N GLY A 53 -8.25 -13.97 3.74
CA GLY A 53 -9.56 -14.34 4.29
C GLY A 53 -9.92 -13.67 5.61
N MET A 54 -9.11 -12.72 6.09
CA MET A 54 -9.42 -11.99 7.33
C MET A 54 -10.54 -10.98 7.08
N SER A 55 -11.59 -11.00 7.90
CA SER A 55 -12.66 -10.00 7.78
C SER A 55 -12.18 -8.61 8.23
N PRO A 56 -12.78 -7.52 7.70
CA PRO A 56 -12.42 -6.15 8.11
C PRO A 56 -12.56 -5.89 9.62
N TYR A 57 -13.47 -6.60 10.29
CA TYR A 57 -13.64 -6.51 11.74
C TYR A 57 -12.57 -7.27 12.53
N GLU A 58 -12.10 -8.41 12.02
CA GLU A 58 -10.94 -9.11 12.59
C GLU A 58 -9.66 -8.31 12.40
N MET A 59 -9.51 -7.64 11.25
CA MET A 59 -8.40 -6.71 11.03
C MET A 59 -8.39 -5.61 12.09
N GLU A 60 -9.51 -4.90 12.28
CA GLU A 60 -9.61 -3.86 13.31
C GLU A 60 -9.22 -4.39 14.69
N ARG A 61 -9.81 -5.52 15.13
CA ARG A 61 -9.50 -6.13 16.44
C ARG A 61 -8.03 -6.50 16.58
N THR A 62 -7.38 -6.89 15.50
CA THR A 62 -5.97 -7.29 15.47
C THR A 62 -5.08 -6.06 15.54
N ILE A 63 -5.30 -5.06 14.68
CA ILE A 63 -4.52 -3.82 14.65
C ILE A 63 -4.57 -3.10 16.00
N LEU A 64 -5.73 -3.06 16.67
CA LEU A 64 -5.86 -2.40 17.97
C LEU A 64 -5.05 -3.06 19.10
N LYS A 65 -4.52 -4.27 18.88
CA LYS A 65 -3.65 -4.97 19.84
C LYS A 65 -2.17 -4.86 19.50
N ILE A 66 -1.85 -4.49 18.26
CA ILE A 66 -0.48 -4.35 17.77
C ILE A 66 0.13 -3.08 18.37
N LYS A 67 1.40 -3.18 18.75
CA LYS A 67 2.21 -2.06 19.23
C LYS A 67 3.28 -1.71 18.19
N PRO A 68 3.84 -0.50 18.21
CA PRO A 68 4.90 -0.10 17.28
C PRO A 68 6.09 -1.07 17.26
N GLN A 69 6.41 -1.66 18.41
CA GLN A 69 7.53 -2.59 18.53
C GLN A 69 7.31 -3.90 17.75
N ASP A 70 6.07 -4.24 17.41
CA ASP A 70 5.75 -5.51 16.75
C ASP A 70 6.06 -5.46 15.25
N TYR A 71 6.09 -4.27 14.64
CA TYR A 71 6.37 -4.08 13.21
C TYR A 71 7.56 -3.15 12.92
N LEU A 72 8.00 -2.31 13.88
CA LEU A 72 9.14 -1.41 13.72
C LEU A 72 10.40 -2.00 14.36
N ASP A 73 11.43 -2.14 13.52
CA ASP A 73 12.78 -2.59 13.87
C ASP A 73 13.84 -1.59 13.38
N TYR A 74 13.98 -0.50 14.14
CA TYR A 74 14.92 0.58 13.85
C TYR A 74 16.37 0.08 13.71
N ASN A 75 17.06 0.59 12.69
CA ASN A 75 18.43 0.22 12.32
C ASN A 75 19.49 1.03 13.11
N ILE A 76 19.39 1.00 14.44
CA ILE A 76 20.25 1.79 15.35
C ILE A 76 21.74 1.48 15.12
N GLY A 77 22.09 0.21 14.91
CA GLY A 77 23.47 -0.20 14.63
C GLY A 77 24.01 0.31 13.29
N GLY A 78 23.17 0.45 12.26
CA GLY A 78 23.56 1.02 10.97
C GLY A 78 23.79 2.53 11.07
N LEU A 79 22.91 3.25 11.78
CA LEU A 79 23.03 4.68 12.05
C LEU A 79 24.28 5.02 12.87
N LEU A 80 24.57 4.24 13.92
CA LEU A 80 25.80 4.40 14.70
C LEU A 80 27.05 4.17 13.85
N LYS A 81 27.09 3.11 13.05
CA LYS A 81 28.21 2.82 12.15
C LYS A 81 28.44 3.93 11.11
N TYR A 82 27.37 4.54 10.61
CA TYR A 82 27.47 5.71 9.73
C TYR A 82 28.02 6.94 10.45
N GLY A 83 27.52 7.24 11.65
CA GLY A 83 28.03 8.34 12.48
C GLY A 83 29.53 8.19 12.81
N LEU A 84 29.98 6.97 13.15
CA LEU A 84 31.41 6.68 13.32
C LEU A 84 32.20 6.70 12.00
N GLY A 85 31.58 6.32 10.88
CA GLY A 85 32.20 6.34 9.54
C GLY A 85 32.44 7.76 9.00
N LEU A 86 31.66 8.76 9.43
CA LEU A 86 31.94 10.18 9.15
C LEU A 86 33.22 10.68 9.84
N LEU A 87 33.61 10.06 10.95
CA LEU A 87 34.85 10.37 11.69
C LEU A 87 36.04 9.53 11.21
N ILE A 88 35.79 8.38 10.57
CA ILE A 88 36.82 7.42 10.13
C ILE A 88 36.63 7.13 8.62
N PRO A 89 37.38 7.80 7.72
CA PRO A 89 37.21 7.72 6.26
C PRO A 89 37.36 6.31 5.64
N ALA A 90 37.95 5.36 6.38
CA ALA A 90 38.18 3.99 5.94
C ALA A 90 36.93 3.10 5.98
N ASN A 91 35.83 3.53 6.62
CA ASN A 91 34.64 2.70 6.81
C ASN A 91 33.44 3.29 6.06
N LYS A 92 33.28 2.91 4.80
CA LYS A 92 32.13 3.26 3.95
C LYS A 92 30.87 2.52 4.40
N SER A 93 30.36 2.83 5.58
CA SER A 93 29.07 2.31 6.05
C SER A 93 27.96 3.06 5.31
N VAL A 94 27.25 2.40 4.40
CA VAL A 94 26.10 2.97 3.69
C VAL A 94 24.83 2.68 4.49
N VAL A 95 24.09 3.71 4.88
CA VAL A 95 22.77 3.56 5.50
C VAL A 95 21.73 3.42 4.41
N ASN A 96 21.26 2.20 4.19
CA ASN A 96 20.24 1.90 3.18
C ASN A 96 18.80 2.12 3.68
N GLY A 97 18.61 2.56 4.94
CA GLY A 97 17.30 2.81 5.54
C GLY A 97 17.34 2.85 7.07
N LEU A 98 16.33 3.49 7.67
CA LEU A 98 16.18 3.68 9.11
C LEU A 98 15.51 2.48 9.80
N ILE A 99 14.73 1.69 9.08
CA ILE A 99 13.93 0.57 9.58
C ILE A 99 14.23 -0.67 8.73
N LYS A 100 14.51 -1.81 9.36
CA LYS A 100 14.93 -3.03 8.63
C LYS A 100 13.75 -3.73 7.94
N GLY A 101 12.54 -3.60 8.47
CA GLY A 101 11.30 -4.20 7.96
C GLY A 101 11.19 -5.71 8.17
N LYS A 102 12.08 -6.34 8.95
CA LYS A 102 12.02 -7.80 9.23
C LYS A 102 10.83 -8.12 10.12
N LYS A 103 10.55 -7.25 11.10
CA LYS A 103 9.39 -7.40 11.98
C LYS A 103 8.07 -7.32 11.21
N LEU A 104 7.94 -6.35 10.30
CA LEU A 104 6.77 -6.25 9.43
C LEU A 104 6.61 -7.51 8.55
N LEU A 105 7.69 -8.00 7.94
CA LEU A 105 7.67 -9.25 7.16
C LEU A 105 7.15 -10.43 7.99
N ASN A 106 7.68 -10.63 9.19
CA ASN A 106 7.29 -11.73 10.07
C ASN A 106 5.84 -11.59 10.56
N LEU A 107 5.45 -10.38 10.97
CA LEU A 107 4.07 -10.10 11.40
C LEU A 107 3.10 -10.43 10.27
N MET A 108 3.40 -10.02 9.04
CA MET A 108 2.55 -10.34 7.89
C MET A 108 2.53 -11.84 7.60
N ALA A 109 3.65 -12.53 7.71
CA ALA A 109 3.73 -13.98 7.54
C ALA A 109 2.81 -14.70 8.56
N ASP A 110 2.83 -14.28 9.82
CA ASP A 110 1.97 -14.84 10.86
C ASP A 110 0.49 -14.53 10.60
N LEU A 111 0.15 -13.27 10.32
CA LEU A 111 -1.22 -12.83 10.10
C LEU A 111 -1.87 -13.41 8.85
N THR A 112 -1.09 -13.68 7.80
CA THR A 112 -1.58 -14.36 6.58
C THR A 112 -1.41 -15.87 6.64
N SER A 113 -0.96 -16.43 7.77
CA SER A 113 -0.68 -17.87 7.92
C SER A 113 0.26 -18.43 6.84
N ASN A 114 1.26 -17.66 6.44
CA ASN A 114 2.22 -17.97 5.36
C ASN A 114 1.58 -18.31 4.01
N LYS A 115 0.39 -17.79 3.73
CA LYS A 115 -0.22 -17.94 2.40
C LYS A 115 0.63 -17.27 1.32
N THR A 116 0.72 -17.95 0.20
CA THR A 116 1.25 -17.45 -1.07
C THR A 116 0.16 -16.77 -1.89
N LEU A 117 0.56 -16.04 -2.93
CA LEU A 117 -0.37 -15.48 -3.92
C LEU A 117 -1.23 -16.55 -4.59
N ASP A 118 -0.72 -17.76 -4.80
CA ASP A 118 -1.46 -18.82 -5.49
C ASP A 118 -2.60 -19.42 -4.64
N GLU A 119 -2.57 -19.16 -3.33
CA GLU A 119 -3.56 -19.67 -2.37
C GLU A 119 -4.70 -18.67 -2.10
N VAL A 120 -4.67 -17.47 -2.70
CA VAL A 120 -5.77 -16.50 -2.58
C VAL A 120 -6.70 -16.55 -3.79
N GLU A 121 -8.00 -16.53 -3.53
CA GLU A 121 -9.04 -16.65 -4.56
C GLU A 121 -9.31 -15.32 -5.28
N ILE A 122 -9.22 -14.20 -4.55
CA ILE A 122 -9.47 -12.88 -5.13
C ILE A 122 -8.30 -12.49 -6.05
N PRO A 123 -8.55 -12.05 -7.29
CA PRO A 123 -7.55 -11.40 -8.12
C PRO A 123 -6.89 -10.25 -7.35
N LEU A 124 -5.59 -10.37 -7.10
CA LEU A 124 -4.82 -9.47 -6.25
C LEU A 124 -3.57 -9.01 -6.99
N ALA A 125 -3.33 -7.70 -7.02
CA ALA A 125 -2.08 -7.11 -7.50
C ALA A 125 -1.46 -6.21 -6.41
N ILE A 126 -0.21 -6.46 -6.04
CA ILE A 126 0.57 -5.63 -5.12
C ILE A 126 1.75 -5.04 -5.86
N VAL A 127 1.85 -3.70 -5.87
CA VAL A 127 2.86 -2.98 -6.66
C VAL A 127 4.10 -2.68 -5.84
N ALA A 128 5.26 -2.93 -6.44
CA ALA A 128 6.59 -2.55 -5.97
C ALA A 128 7.41 -2.01 -7.16
N CYS A 129 8.66 -1.60 -6.91
CA CYS A 129 9.58 -1.17 -7.96
C CYS A 129 10.97 -1.74 -7.69
N ASP A 130 11.64 -2.26 -8.71
CA ASP A 130 13.08 -2.53 -8.61
C ASP A 130 13.82 -1.19 -8.76
N ILE A 131 14.57 -0.78 -7.74
CA ILE A 131 15.29 0.49 -7.75
C ILE A 131 16.48 0.48 -8.72
N ASN A 132 16.99 -0.69 -9.10
CA ASN A 132 18.15 -0.79 -9.98
C ASN A 132 17.78 -0.58 -11.46
N THR A 133 16.68 -1.19 -11.91
CA THR A 133 16.21 -1.08 -13.30
C THR A 133 15.17 0.02 -13.46
N GLY A 134 14.50 0.39 -12.37
CA GLY A 134 13.33 1.26 -12.41
C GLY A 134 12.11 0.56 -13.01
N GLU A 135 12.08 -0.77 -13.13
CA GLU A 135 10.91 -1.49 -13.63
C GLU A 135 9.84 -1.63 -12.55
N GLU A 136 8.57 -1.59 -12.97
CA GLU A 136 7.45 -1.90 -12.08
C GLU A 136 7.41 -3.40 -11.83
N VAL A 137 7.27 -3.78 -10.56
CA VAL A 137 7.16 -5.18 -10.14
C VAL A 137 5.78 -5.38 -9.53
N ILE A 138 4.97 -6.26 -10.15
CA ILE A 138 3.63 -6.56 -9.68
C ILE A 138 3.57 -7.99 -9.17
N PHE A 139 3.35 -8.13 -7.87
CA PHE A 139 3.05 -9.40 -7.22
C PHE A 139 1.57 -9.72 -7.43
N SER A 140 1.26 -10.76 -8.19
CA SER A 140 -0.12 -11.09 -8.53
C SER A 140 -0.36 -12.59 -8.71
N ASN A 141 -1.57 -13.03 -8.35
CA ASN A 141 -2.07 -14.36 -8.67
C ASN A 141 -2.67 -14.46 -10.09
N ILE A 142 -2.84 -13.31 -10.76
CA ILE A 142 -3.26 -13.18 -12.16
C ILE A 142 -2.18 -12.44 -12.95
N ILE A 143 -1.67 -13.06 -14.02
CA ILE A 143 -0.68 -12.43 -14.91
C ILE A 143 -1.39 -12.00 -16.20
N PRO A 144 -1.57 -10.70 -16.44
CA PRO A 144 -2.28 -10.21 -17.61
C PRO A 144 -1.34 -10.07 -18.81
N GLY A 145 -1.09 -11.18 -19.51
CA GLY A 145 -0.29 -11.18 -20.73
C GLY A 145 1.14 -10.64 -20.55
N ALA A 146 1.88 -10.51 -21.64
CA ALA A 146 3.23 -9.96 -21.61
C ALA A 146 3.19 -8.45 -21.85
N ASP A 147 3.53 -7.66 -20.83
CA ASP A 147 3.99 -6.28 -20.97
C ASP A 147 5.52 -6.29 -20.78
N ASN A 148 6.25 -5.74 -21.74
CA ASN A 148 7.71 -5.73 -21.70
C ASN A 148 8.31 -4.77 -20.66
N GLN A 149 7.49 -3.99 -19.94
CA GLN A 149 7.95 -3.02 -18.93
C GLN A 149 7.50 -3.32 -17.50
N VAL A 150 6.80 -4.45 -17.29
CA VAL A 150 6.29 -4.86 -15.98
C VAL A 150 6.75 -6.28 -15.67
N ILE A 151 7.41 -6.44 -14.52
CA ILE A 151 7.81 -7.75 -14.00
C ILE A 151 6.66 -8.30 -13.16
N PHE A 152 6.00 -9.35 -13.64
CA PHE A 152 4.98 -10.05 -12.87
C PHE A 152 5.58 -11.18 -12.04
N ILE A 153 5.33 -11.15 -10.73
CA ILE A 153 5.75 -12.18 -9.78
C ILE A 153 4.53 -12.95 -9.28
N ARG A 154 4.60 -14.28 -9.41
CA ARG A 154 3.59 -15.23 -8.93
C ARG A 154 4.18 -16.16 -7.87
N GLY A 155 3.34 -16.76 -7.04
CA GLY A 155 3.72 -17.77 -6.05
C GLY A 155 4.55 -17.26 -4.86
N ALA A 156 4.89 -15.97 -4.81
CA ALA A 156 5.53 -15.36 -3.65
C ALA A 156 4.60 -15.39 -2.42
N LEU A 157 5.19 -15.37 -1.23
CA LEU A 157 4.42 -15.20 0.00
C LEU A 157 3.76 -13.82 0.00
N LEU A 158 2.54 -13.73 0.55
CA LEU A 158 1.86 -12.44 0.73
C LEU A 158 2.72 -11.48 1.58
N SER A 159 3.44 -12.02 2.56
CA SER A 159 4.35 -11.25 3.42
C SER A 159 5.53 -10.64 2.63
N GLU A 160 6.07 -11.36 1.64
CA GLU A 160 7.15 -10.87 0.76
C GLU A 160 6.65 -9.79 -0.19
N ALA A 161 5.47 -9.99 -0.79
CA ALA A 161 4.83 -8.98 -1.64
C ALA A 161 4.59 -7.68 -0.87
N VAL A 162 4.02 -7.78 0.35
CA VAL A 162 3.81 -6.63 1.23
C VAL A 162 5.12 -5.99 1.65
N ARG A 163 6.12 -6.79 2.06
CA ARG A 163 7.44 -6.28 2.46
C ARG A 163 8.14 -5.53 1.32
N SER A 164 7.97 -5.98 0.08
CA SER A 164 8.47 -5.31 -1.12
C SER A 164 7.75 -3.97 -1.33
N SER A 165 6.41 -4.00 -1.28
CA SER A 165 5.57 -2.83 -1.55
C SER A 165 5.65 -1.75 -0.46
N THR A 166 6.05 -2.09 0.76
CA THR A 166 6.16 -1.16 1.91
C THR A 166 7.59 -0.64 2.18
N ALA A 167 8.53 -0.94 1.28
CA ALA A 167 9.93 -0.56 1.42
C ALA A 167 10.18 0.92 1.05
N ILE A 168 9.58 1.85 1.80
CA ILE A 168 9.61 3.30 1.51
C ILE A 168 11.08 3.79 1.47
N PRO A 169 11.56 4.35 0.34
CA PRO A 169 12.91 4.85 0.21
C PRO A 169 13.29 5.83 1.34
N GLY A 170 14.48 5.63 1.91
CA GLY A 170 15.00 6.44 3.03
C GLY A 170 14.42 6.09 4.40
N ILE A 171 13.26 5.42 4.48
CA ILE A 171 12.65 4.99 5.74
C ILE A 171 12.94 3.50 5.98
N PHE A 172 12.53 2.64 5.06
CA PHE A 172 12.77 1.21 5.14
C PHE A 172 13.97 0.82 4.28
N VAL A 173 14.73 -0.18 4.74
CA VAL A 173 15.77 -0.80 3.91
C VAL A 173 15.09 -1.47 2.70
N PRO A 174 15.57 -1.27 1.46
CA PRO A 174 15.08 -1.99 0.29
C PRO A 174 15.08 -3.51 0.52
N TYR A 175 14.05 -4.18 0.00
CA TYR A 175 13.92 -5.63 0.16
C TYR A 175 14.60 -6.35 -1.00
N LEU A 176 15.57 -7.22 -0.68
CA LEU A 176 16.21 -8.05 -1.70
C LEU A 176 15.33 -9.28 -1.96
N PHE A 177 14.76 -9.37 -3.16
CA PHE A 177 13.90 -10.49 -3.56
C PHE A 177 14.34 -11.00 -4.93
N GLN A 178 14.75 -12.28 -5.00
CA GLN A 178 15.18 -12.93 -6.24
C GLN A 178 16.23 -12.13 -7.05
N GLY A 179 17.14 -11.43 -6.36
CA GLY A 179 18.18 -10.60 -6.98
C GLY A 179 17.77 -9.15 -7.29
N MET A 180 16.48 -8.82 -7.23
CA MET A 180 15.97 -7.46 -7.37
C MET A 180 16.06 -6.71 -6.05
N GLN A 181 16.31 -5.40 -6.11
CA GLN A 181 16.31 -4.53 -4.93
C GLN A 181 15.01 -3.72 -4.90
N LEU A 182 14.02 -4.25 -4.20
CA LEU A 182 12.66 -3.74 -4.24
C LEU A 182 12.44 -2.60 -3.24
N VAL A 183 11.80 -1.54 -3.73
CA VAL A 183 11.31 -0.40 -2.95
C VAL A 183 9.80 -0.26 -3.12
N ASP A 184 9.21 0.61 -2.28
CA ASP A 184 7.78 0.90 -2.27
C ASP A 184 7.27 1.27 -3.68
N GLY A 185 6.17 0.63 -4.08
CA GLY A 185 5.54 0.83 -5.39
C GLY A 185 4.93 2.21 -5.60
N GLY A 186 4.85 3.03 -4.55
CA GLY A 186 4.35 4.39 -4.61
C GLY A 186 5.11 5.25 -5.62
N ILE A 187 6.39 4.96 -5.86
CA ILE A 187 7.20 5.64 -6.90
C ILE A 187 6.76 5.32 -8.33
N LYS A 188 5.90 4.32 -8.51
CA LYS A 188 5.28 3.93 -9.79
C LYS A 188 3.81 4.28 -9.82
N ALA A 189 3.07 3.83 -8.81
CA ALA A 189 1.64 4.06 -8.69
C ALA A 189 1.22 4.00 -7.23
N ILE A 190 1.08 5.15 -6.57
CA ILE A 190 0.59 5.21 -5.18
C ILE A 190 -0.89 4.82 -5.10
N VAL A 191 -1.66 4.99 -6.18
CA VAL A 191 -3.02 4.49 -6.36
C VAL A 191 -3.09 3.67 -7.67
N PRO A 192 -2.86 2.34 -7.63
CA PRO A 192 -2.66 1.52 -8.83
C PRO A 192 -3.97 1.14 -9.52
N VAL A 193 -4.60 2.11 -10.18
CA VAL A 193 -5.90 1.94 -10.85
C VAL A 193 -5.82 1.17 -12.17
N SER A 194 -4.72 1.31 -12.93
CA SER A 194 -4.58 0.76 -14.29
C SER A 194 -4.63 -0.77 -14.31
N ILE A 195 -4.01 -1.42 -13.33
CA ILE A 195 -3.97 -2.89 -13.27
C ILE A 195 -5.36 -3.53 -13.04
N GLN A 196 -6.37 -2.77 -12.60
CA GLN A 196 -7.71 -3.31 -12.37
C GLN A 196 -8.40 -3.80 -13.64
N PHE A 197 -8.14 -3.18 -14.79
CA PHE A 197 -8.69 -3.65 -16.07
C PHE A 197 -8.21 -5.08 -16.37
N SER A 198 -6.91 -5.31 -16.14
CA SER A 198 -6.27 -6.61 -16.26
C SER A 198 -6.76 -7.65 -15.25
N LEU A 199 -7.22 -7.21 -14.07
CA LEU A 199 -7.86 -8.07 -13.06
C LEU A 199 -9.36 -8.33 -13.34
N GLY A 200 -9.91 -7.77 -14.42
CA GLY A 200 -11.29 -8.00 -14.84
C GLY A 200 -12.33 -7.14 -14.10
N ALA A 201 -11.90 -6.02 -13.52
CA ALA A 201 -12.83 -5.06 -12.93
C ALA A 201 -13.71 -4.42 -14.02
N GLU A 202 -15.00 -4.29 -13.72
CA GLU A 202 -15.93 -3.54 -14.57
C GLU A 202 -16.18 -2.16 -13.99
N TYR A 203 -16.08 -1.95 -12.67
CA TYR A 203 -16.23 -0.66 -12.01
C TYR A 203 -15.07 -0.48 -11.03
N ILE A 204 -14.27 0.57 -11.18
CA ILE A 204 -13.05 0.79 -10.40
C ILE A 204 -13.33 1.83 -9.31
N MET A 205 -13.21 1.41 -8.05
CA MET A 205 -13.26 2.30 -6.90
C MET A 205 -11.88 2.42 -6.27
N ALA A 206 -11.34 3.64 -6.23
CA ALA A 206 -10.08 3.93 -5.57
C ALA A 206 -10.28 4.52 -4.18
N VAL A 207 -9.42 4.11 -3.24
CA VAL A 207 -9.26 4.77 -1.93
C VAL A 207 -7.92 5.47 -1.92
N ASN A 208 -7.94 6.79 -2.10
CA ASN A 208 -6.76 7.62 -2.11
C ASN A 208 -6.58 8.28 -0.73
N LEU A 209 -5.43 8.04 -0.12
CA LEU A 209 -5.04 8.57 1.20
C LEU A 209 -4.16 9.82 1.07
N GLY A 210 -3.66 10.07 -0.13
CA GLY A 210 -2.85 11.18 -0.53
C GLY A 210 -3.69 12.39 -0.88
N ARG A 211 -3.87 13.28 0.10
CA ARG A 211 -4.07 14.69 -0.19
C ARG A 211 -3.17 15.48 0.70
N GLU A 212 -1.99 15.81 0.17
CA GLU A 212 -1.17 16.83 0.80
C GLU A 212 -1.76 18.19 0.50
N ARG A 213 -2.09 18.91 1.58
CA ARG A 213 -2.07 20.36 1.54
C ARG A 213 -0.61 20.74 1.63
N TYR A 214 0.07 20.99 0.51
CA TYR A 214 1.42 21.56 0.47
C TYR A 214 1.42 23.00 1.01
N GLN A 215 1.12 23.15 2.30
CA GLN A 215 0.95 24.44 2.96
C GLN A 215 2.17 24.80 3.82
N GLU A 216 3.02 23.83 4.13
CA GLU A 216 4.23 24.03 4.93
C GLU A 216 5.47 24.20 4.04
N SER A 217 6.32 25.15 4.43
CA SER A 217 7.62 25.39 3.82
C SER A 217 8.60 24.28 4.18
N VAL A 218 9.34 23.81 3.18
CA VAL A 218 10.44 22.84 3.37
C VAL A 218 11.77 23.55 3.59
N ALA A 219 12.63 22.99 4.44
CA ALA A 219 13.95 23.52 4.73
C ALA A 219 15.03 22.44 4.72
N GLY A 220 16.16 22.74 4.07
CA GLY A 220 17.31 21.85 3.98
C GLY A 220 17.16 20.75 2.91
N ILE A 221 18.30 20.22 2.46
CA ILE A 221 18.38 19.24 1.36
C ILE A 221 17.48 18.01 1.58
N PRO A 222 17.45 17.37 2.78
CA PRO A 222 16.62 16.17 2.96
C PRO A 222 15.12 16.41 2.79
N GLN A 223 14.58 17.52 3.34
CA GLN A 223 13.15 17.83 3.22
C GLN A 223 12.78 18.23 1.79
N ILE A 224 13.67 18.95 1.09
CA ILE A 224 13.48 19.30 -0.32
C ILE A 224 13.41 18.03 -1.18
N ILE A 225 14.33 17.08 -0.98
CA ILE A 225 14.32 15.80 -1.73
C ILE A 225 13.04 15.01 -1.42
N SER A 226 12.65 14.87 -0.14
CA SER A 226 11.41 14.17 0.24
C SER A 226 10.19 14.78 -0.44
N ARG A 227 10.06 16.11 -0.39
CA ARG A 227 8.94 16.83 -1.01
C ARG A 227 8.92 16.67 -2.53
N THR A 228 10.08 16.69 -3.19
CA THR A 228 10.13 16.45 -4.63
C THR A 228 9.66 15.04 -4.98
N VAL A 229 10.08 14.03 -4.22
CA VAL A 229 9.60 12.64 -4.42
C VAL A 229 8.09 12.55 -4.18
N GLU A 230 7.59 13.13 -3.09
CA GLU A 230 6.15 13.18 -2.78
C GLU A 230 5.34 13.81 -3.93
N ILE A 231 5.78 14.96 -4.46
CA ILE A 231 5.12 15.63 -5.58
C ILE A 231 5.03 14.71 -6.80
N LEU A 232 6.15 14.12 -7.21
CA LEU A 232 6.19 13.23 -8.38
C LEU A 232 5.30 11.99 -8.20
N VAL A 233 5.31 11.40 -7.00
CA VAL A 233 4.49 10.25 -6.63
C VAL A 233 3.00 10.56 -6.76
N TYR A 234 2.56 11.71 -6.23
CA TYR A 234 1.13 12.06 -6.25
C TYR A 234 0.66 12.58 -7.60
N GLU A 235 1.48 13.34 -8.34
CA GLU A 235 1.12 13.89 -9.64
C GLU A 235 0.89 12.79 -10.69
N THR A 236 1.76 11.77 -10.71
CA THR A 236 1.63 10.62 -11.61
C THR A 236 0.37 9.81 -11.32
N SER A 237 0.01 9.64 -10.05
CA SER A 237 -1.17 8.86 -9.66
C SER A 237 -2.49 9.62 -9.84
N ASP A 238 -2.52 10.93 -9.60
CA ASP A 238 -3.74 11.76 -9.78
C ASP A 238 -4.25 11.74 -11.23
N THR A 239 -3.33 11.76 -12.19
CA THR A 239 -3.65 11.66 -13.62
C THR A 239 -4.30 10.32 -13.95
N ALA A 240 -3.69 9.20 -13.53
CA ALA A 240 -4.22 7.87 -13.79
C ALA A 240 -5.57 7.66 -13.08
N GLU A 241 -5.68 8.08 -11.83
CA GLU A 241 -6.91 7.98 -11.04
C GLU A 241 -8.07 8.72 -11.72
N THR A 242 -7.84 9.96 -12.18
CA THR A 242 -8.85 10.77 -12.88
C THR A 242 -9.33 10.11 -14.18
N LEU A 243 -8.44 9.42 -14.88
CA LEU A 243 -8.75 8.76 -16.16
C LEU A 243 -9.48 7.42 -15.99
N TYR A 244 -9.13 6.65 -14.96
CA TYR A 244 -9.50 5.24 -14.87
C TYR A 244 -10.42 4.88 -13.69
N ALA A 245 -10.49 5.68 -12.63
CA ALA A 245 -11.37 5.39 -11.49
C ALA A 245 -12.80 5.91 -11.76
N ASP A 246 -13.80 5.04 -11.62
CA ASP A 246 -15.21 5.45 -11.67
C ASP A 246 -15.64 6.18 -10.38
N LEU A 247 -14.97 5.88 -9.25
CA LEU A 247 -15.21 6.49 -7.96
C LEU A 247 -13.94 6.56 -7.11
N SER A 248 -13.62 7.77 -6.63
CA SER A 248 -12.52 8.00 -5.70
C SER A 248 -13.03 8.36 -4.30
N ILE A 249 -12.66 7.56 -3.31
CA ILE A 249 -12.88 7.80 -1.89
C ILE A 249 -11.63 8.47 -1.33
N ASN A 250 -11.83 9.66 -0.77
CA ASN A 250 -10.75 10.47 -0.19
C ASN A 250 -11.05 10.74 1.29
N PRO A 251 -10.65 9.87 2.22
CA PRO A 251 -10.90 10.09 3.63
C PRO A 251 -10.17 11.32 4.16
N PHE A 252 -10.84 12.11 5.00
CA PHE A 252 -10.18 13.19 5.73
C PHE A 252 -9.44 12.62 6.93
N LEU A 253 -8.11 12.56 6.85
CA LEU A 253 -7.25 11.90 7.83
C LEU A 253 -6.35 12.92 8.55
N PRO A 254 -6.08 12.72 9.85
CA PRO A 254 -5.10 13.53 10.56
C PRO A 254 -3.68 13.19 10.06
N GLU A 255 -2.75 14.10 10.29
CA GLU A 255 -1.34 13.76 10.20
C GLU A 255 -0.97 12.72 11.27
N VAL A 256 -0.21 11.72 10.83
CA VAL A 256 0.09 10.54 11.64
C VAL A 256 1.42 9.94 11.24
N ARG A 257 2.26 9.61 12.22
CA ARG A 257 3.53 8.93 12.02
C ARG A 257 3.38 7.42 12.08
N LEU A 258 4.41 6.71 11.59
CA LEU A 258 4.43 5.25 11.57
C LEU A 258 4.35 4.61 12.97
N ASP A 259 4.71 5.32 14.04
CA ASP A 259 4.73 4.79 15.41
C ASP A 259 3.52 5.20 16.27
N GLU A 260 2.55 5.93 15.71
CA GLU A 260 1.35 6.40 16.43
C GLU A 260 0.14 5.46 16.23
N ILE A 261 0.34 4.14 16.37
CA ILE A 261 -0.69 3.12 16.12
C ILE A 261 -1.92 3.25 17.03
N GLU A 262 -1.79 3.92 18.18
CA GLU A 262 -2.91 4.26 19.05
C GLU A 262 -3.99 5.12 18.37
N LYS A 263 -3.66 5.82 17.27
CA LYS A 263 -4.63 6.56 16.44
C LYS A 263 -5.43 5.65 15.50
N ALA A 264 -5.16 4.35 15.44
CA ALA A 264 -5.81 3.39 14.52
C ALA A 264 -7.34 3.51 14.52
N ALA A 265 -7.98 3.50 15.70
CA ALA A 265 -9.44 3.59 15.81
C ALA A 265 -10.01 4.88 15.21
N LEU A 266 -9.27 5.99 15.25
CA LEU A 266 -9.68 7.25 14.64
C LEU A 266 -9.59 7.17 13.11
N ILE A 267 -8.49 6.62 12.59
CA ILE A 267 -8.22 6.47 11.16
C ILE A 267 -9.24 5.53 10.50
N ILE A 268 -9.52 4.38 11.13
CA ILE A 268 -10.53 3.41 10.67
C ILE A 268 -11.91 4.09 10.59
N ARG A 269 -12.30 4.83 11.65
CA ARG A 269 -13.57 5.58 11.66
C ARG A 269 -13.65 6.64 10.56
N ALA A 270 -12.54 7.29 10.23
CA ALA A 270 -12.50 8.28 9.16
C ALA A 270 -12.71 7.63 7.77
N GLY A 271 -12.06 6.50 7.51
CA GLY A 271 -12.28 5.70 6.29
C GLY A 271 -13.73 5.22 6.16
N ARG A 272 -14.30 4.72 7.27
CA ARG A 272 -15.72 4.33 7.34
C ARG A 272 -16.66 5.49 6.99
N ARG A 273 -16.43 6.67 7.58
CA ARG A 273 -17.24 7.88 7.30
C ARG A 273 -17.15 8.30 5.84
N ALA A 274 -15.94 8.28 5.28
CA ALA A 274 -15.72 8.62 3.87
C ALA A 274 -16.49 7.67 2.95
N MET A 275 -16.43 6.37 3.20
CA MET A 275 -17.17 5.38 2.40
C MET A 275 -18.69 5.53 2.55
N LEU A 276 -19.21 5.73 3.77
CA LEU A 276 -20.63 5.97 4.00
C LEU A 276 -21.16 7.17 3.19
N SER A 277 -20.38 8.25 3.09
CA SER A 277 -20.77 9.45 2.33
C SER A 277 -20.90 9.21 0.82
N GLN A 278 -20.24 8.18 0.30
CA GLN A 278 -20.21 7.84 -1.14
C GLN A 278 -21.02 6.57 -1.46
N LEU A 279 -21.55 5.87 -0.46
CA LEU A 279 -22.22 4.58 -0.62
C LEU A 279 -23.36 4.62 -1.65
N SER A 280 -24.19 5.66 -1.61
CA SER A 280 -25.28 5.80 -2.58
C SER A 280 -24.78 6.04 -4.01
N ARG A 281 -23.64 6.73 -4.18
CA ARG A 281 -23.01 6.93 -5.49
C ARG A 281 -22.44 5.62 -6.01
N LEU A 282 -21.73 4.86 -5.17
CA LEU A 282 -21.22 3.52 -5.51
C LEU A 282 -22.36 2.59 -5.94
N GLN A 283 -23.42 2.48 -5.15
CA GLN A 283 -24.56 1.59 -5.46
C GLN A 283 -25.24 1.93 -6.78
N ARG A 284 -25.33 3.21 -7.14
CA ARG A 284 -25.84 3.63 -8.46
C ARG A 284 -24.88 3.23 -9.58
N GLY A 285 -23.58 3.49 -9.41
CA GLY A 285 -22.55 3.12 -10.38
C GLY A 285 -22.51 1.63 -10.69
N LEU A 286 -22.62 0.79 -9.66
CA LEU A 286 -22.62 -0.67 -9.81
C LEU A 286 -23.86 -1.24 -10.53
N ARG A 287 -24.98 -0.50 -10.54
CA ARG A 287 -26.24 -0.93 -11.20
C ARG A 287 -26.33 -0.51 -12.66
N GLN A 288 -25.60 0.53 -13.07
CA GLN A 288 -25.59 1.01 -14.45
C GLN A 288 -24.64 0.15 -15.28
N ARG A 289 -25.18 -0.80 -16.05
CA ARG A 289 -24.47 -1.36 -17.21
C ARG A 289 -24.53 -0.32 -18.33
N GLN A 290 -23.38 0.15 -18.78
CA GLN A 290 -23.26 0.90 -20.04
C GLN A 290 -23.56 -0.05 -21.21
#